data_AF-A0A519BEQ6-F1
#
_entry.id   AF-A0A519BEQ6-F1
#
_cell.length_a   1.000
_cell.length_b   1.000
_cell.length_c   1.000
_cell.angle_alpha   90.00
_cell.angle_beta   90.00
_cell.angle_gamma   90.00
#
_symmetry.space_group_name_H-M   'P 1'
#
loop_
_entity.id
_entity.type
_entity.pdbx_description
1 polymer ?
#
loop_
_entity_poly.entity_id
_entity_poly.type
_entity_poly.pdbx_seq_one_letter_code
_entity_poly.pdbx_strand_id
1 'polypeptide(L)'
;MSKVTFLRMFIGLFGVVFIILTFWLSVYFHLSISTKIVIALAFALATIFAEFIIAIDNLEKRLKVAFPSLELSLKEQMAINETIMLYNKLKKKKDISTQIAIKGFENIHHLLKQAEKGGDFTFQNIYVAKMIILAELKPGQSFKIVSNLVEPFYWKSGKDETEHTKLNYRQAKRGIHIERIFILKDDDDLSKMREIMEEQEQNNIDVFYAFKNNLNKLLPYASFAISEELSCGVISHREDLLGKVVITSNNEIISELSWQFDNIKKQSNKFNAAKKSLYIK
;
A
#
# COMPACT_ATOMS: atom_id res chain seq x y z
N MET A 1 -10.93 26.99 0.15
CA MET A 1 -11.85 27.16 1.28
C MET A 1 -13.10 26.33 0.98
N SER A 2 -13.51 25.38 1.84
CA SER A 2 -14.65 24.50 1.51
C SER A 2 -15.95 25.32 1.50
N LYS A 3 -16.91 24.97 0.64
CA LYS A 3 -18.23 25.64 0.57
C LYS A 3 -18.92 25.69 1.94
N VAL A 4 -18.69 24.67 2.77
CA VAL A 4 -19.21 24.56 4.14
C VAL A 4 -18.54 25.56 5.07
N THR A 5 -17.22 25.75 4.98
CA THR A 5 -16.50 26.74 5.80
C THR A 5 -16.91 28.17 5.44
N PHE A 6 -17.13 28.45 4.15
CA PHE A 6 -17.63 29.75 3.69
C PHE A 6 -19.04 30.03 4.21
N LEU A 7 -19.95 29.05 4.12
CA LEU A 7 -21.31 29.17 4.63
C LEU A 7 -21.33 29.40 6.16
N ARG A 8 -20.48 28.69 6.91
CA ARG A 8 -20.34 28.86 8.37
C ARG A 8 -19.85 30.26 8.75
N MET A 9 -18.87 30.81 8.04
CA MET A 9 -18.40 32.17 8.27
C MET A 9 -19.45 33.22 7.88
N PHE A 10 -20.15 33.00 6.77
CA PHE A 10 -21.18 33.92 6.28
C PHE A 10 -22.36 34.02 7.27
N ILE A 11 -22.80 32.89 7.82
CA ILE A 11 -23.86 32.85 8.84
C ILE A 11 -23.39 33.48 10.17
N GLY A 12 -22.15 33.18 10.60
CA GLY A 12 -21.57 33.82 11.79
C GLY A 12 -21.47 35.34 11.66
N LEU A 13 -21.08 35.84 10.47
CA LEU A 13 -21.04 37.26 10.15
C LEU A 13 -22.44 37.89 10.21
N PHE A 14 -23.45 37.24 9.61
CA PHE A 14 -24.83 37.71 9.67
C PHE A 14 -25.37 37.76 11.10
N GLY A 15 -25.04 36.77 11.94
CA GLY A 15 -25.40 36.78 13.36
C GLY A 15 -24.79 37.97 14.12
N VAL A 16 -23.51 38.26 13.89
CA VAL A 16 -22.83 39.41 14.52
C VAL A 16 -23.41 40.74 14.03
N VAL A 17 -23.61 40.90 12.72
CA VAL A 17 -24.22 42.10 12.12
C VAL A 17 -25.64 42.31 12.67
N PHE A 18 -26.40 41.23 12.85
CA PHE A 18 -27.75 41.28 13.41
C PHE A 18 -27.77 41.73 14.88
N ILE A 19 -26.85 41.22 15.71
CA ILE A 19 -26.70 41.64 17.11
C ILE A 19 -26.36 43.14 17.20
N ILE A 20 -25.42 43.60 16.37
CA ILE A 20 -25.00 45.01 16.34
C ILE A 20 -26.15 45.93 15.93
N LEU A 21 -26.89 45.56 14.87
CA LEU A 21 -28.07 46.32 14.41
C LEU A 21 -29.16 46.38 15.49
N THR A 22 -29.37 45.27 16.20
CA THR A 22 -30.35 45.17 17.28
C THR A 22 -29.99 46.07 18.46
N PHE A 23 -28.71 46.08 18.85
CA PHE A 23 -28.21 46.94 19.92
C PHE A 23 -28.29 48.42 19.52
N TRP A 24 -27.92 48.75 18.28
CA TRP A 24 -28.01 50.10 17.74
C TRP A 24 -29.46 50.63 17.69
N LEU A 25 -30.40 49.81 17.21
CA LEU A 25 -31.84 50.13 17.21
C LEU A 25 -32.41 50.31 18.61
N SER A 26 -31.97 49.50 19.59
CA SER A 26 -32.41 49.60 20.98
C SER A 26 -31.90 50.85 21.69
N VAL A 27 -30.75 51.39 21.28
CA VAL A 27 -30.15 52.61 21.86
C VAL A 27 -30.81 53.87 21.27
N TYR A 28 -31.20 53.85 19.99
CA TYR A 28 -31.76 55.02 19.30
C TYR A 28 -33.28 55.14 19.37
N PHE A 29 -34.02 54.04 19.53
CA PHE A 29 -35.48 54.05 19.65
C PHE A 29 -35.86 53.45 20.99
N HIS A 30 -36.56 54.20 21.86
CA HIS A 30 -37.22 53.61 23.04
C HIS A 30 -38.09 52.45 22.56
N LEU A 31 -37.69 51.22 22.89
CA LEU A 31 -38.19 49.96 22.33
C LEU A 31 -39.72 49.89 22.33
N SER A 32 -40.31 50.30 21.21
CA SER A 32 -41.72 50.11 20.94
C SER A 32 -42.02 48.61 20.85
N ILE A 33 -43.28 48.24 21.04
CA ILE A 33 -43.72 46.83 21.00
C ILE A 33 -43.31 46.17 19.68
N SER A 34 -43.36 46.90 18.57
CA SER A 34 -42.94 46.44 17.25
C SER A 34 -41.44 46.11 17.16
N THR A 35 -40.55 46.91 17.76
CA THR A 35 -39.11 46.60 17.76
C THR A 35 -38.80 45.35 18.59
N LYS A 36 -39.48 45.16 19.74
CA LYS A 36 -39.33 43.93 20.55
C LYS A 36 -39.79 42.67 19.79
N ILE A 37 -40.86 42.78 18.99
CA ILE A 37 -41.36 41.70 18.14
C ILE A 37 -40.34 41.33 17.07
N VAL A 38 -39.72 42.31 16.40
CA VAL A 38 -38.69 42.04 15.38
C VAL A 38 -37.47 41.35 15.98
N ILE A 39 -37.03 41.77 17.17
CA ILE A 39 -35.91 41.15 17.89
C ILE A 39 -36.25 39.70 18.24
N ALA A 40 -37.43 39.45 18.81
CA ALA A 40 -37.87 38.10 19.17
C ALA A 40 -37.99 37.17 17.94
N LEU A 41 -38.56 37.67 16.83
CA LEU A 41 -38.65 36.94 15.56
C LEU A 41 -37.28 36.56 15.02
N ALA A 42 -36.31 37.45 15.12
CA ALA A 42 -34.97 37.17 14.62
C ALA A 42 -34.18 36.20 15.51
N PHE A 43 -34.35 36.27 16.83
CA PHE A 43 -33.81 35.22 17.72
C PHE A 43 -34.43 33.86 17.40
N ALA A 44 -35.75 33.80 17.21
CA ALA A 44 -36.42 32.56 16.79
C ALA A 44 -35.88 32.05 15.44
N LEU A 45 -35.69 32.95 14.46
CA LEU A 45 -35.11 32.59 13.16
C LEU A 45 -33.67 32.06 13.30
N ALA A 46 -32.84 32.70 14.13
CA ALA A 46 -31.47 32.28 14.39
C ALA A 46 -31.41 30.91 15.07
N THR A 47 -32.29 30.63 16.03
CA THR A 47 -32.42 29.31 16.68
C THR A 47 -32.83 28.24 15.66
N ILE A 48 -33.81 28.53 14.80
CA ILE A 48 -34.22 27.63 13.72
C ILE A 48 -33.04 27.34 12.77
N PHE A 49 -32.29 28.36 12.35
CA PHE A 49 -31.11 28.16 11.51
C PHE A 49 -30.02 27.32 12.19
N ALA A 50 -29.79 27.53 13.49
CA ALA A 50 -28.84 26.71 14.24
C ALA A 50 -29.26 25.24 14.29
N GLU A 51 -30.55 24.96 14.52
CA GLU A 51 -31.11 23.60 14.49
C GLU A 51 -30.99 22.96 13.10
N PHE A 52 -31.27 23.71 12.03
CA PHE A 52 -31.09 23.24 10.65
C PHE A 52 -29.63 22.87 10.37
N ILE A 53 -28.66 23.67 10.84
CA ILE A 53 -27.24 23.36 10.68
C ILE A 53 -26.87 22.08 11.45
N ILE A 54 -27.32 21.94 12.69
CA ILE A 54 -27.08 20.74 13.50
C ILE A 54 -27.69 19.50 12.82
N ALA A 55 -28.90 19.64 12.26
CA ALA A 55 -29.56 18.57 11.52
C ALA A 55 -28.79 18.17 10.26
N ILE A 56 -28.30 19.15 9.48
CA ILE A 56 -27.47 18.91 8.30
C ILE A 56 -26.13 18.27 8.67
N ASP A 57 -25.45 18.76 9.69
CA ASP A 57 -24.18 18.19 10.16
C ASP A 57 -24.37 16.74 10.66
N ASN A 58 -25.46 16.46 11.38
CA ASN A 58 -25.80 15.10 11.81
C ASN A 58 -26.15 14.19 10.63
N LEU A 59 -26.86 14.71 9.62
CA LEU A 59 -27.16 13.98 8.40
C LEU A 59 -25.89 13.68 7.60
N GLU A 60 -24.98 14.63 7.47
CA GLU A 60 -23.68 14.46 6.81
C GLU A 60 -22.85 13.38 7.52
N LYS A 61 -22.77 13.42 8.86
CA LYS A 61 -22.09 12.39 9.66
C LYS A 61 -22.70 11.00 9.43
N ARG A 62 -24.02 10.89 9.47
CA ARG A 62 -24.73 9.63 9.22
C ARG A 62 -24.51 9.12 7.79
N LEU A 63 -24.51 10.01 6.80
CA LEU A 63 -24.24 9.68 5.41
C LEU A 63 -22.79 9.20 5.20
N LYS A 64 -21.80 9.84 5.84
CA LYS A 64 -20.40 9.37 5.77
C LYS A 64 -20.21 8.00 6.39
N VAL A 65 -20.89 7.72 7.52
CA VAL A 65 -20.90 6.40 8.14
C VAL A 65 -21.57 5.36 7.25
N ALA A 66 -22.69 5.71 6.60
CA ALA A 66 -23.42 4.80 5.72
C ALA A 66 -22.74 4.60 4.35
N PHE A 67 -21.95 5.58 3.88
CA PHE A 67 -21.30 5.57 2.58
C PHE A 67 -19.83 6.03 2.71
N PRO A 68 -18.93 5.16 3.19
CA PRO A 68 -17.51 5.49 3.36
C PRO A 68 -16.82 5.95 2.07
N SER A 69 -17.35 5.57 0.91
CA SER A 69 -16.86 6.03 -0.40
C SER A 69 -16.95 7.54 -0.60
N LEU A 70 -17.78 8.26 0.16
CA LEU A 70 -17.87 9.73 0.09
C LEU A 70 -16.59 10.45 0.53
N GLU A 71 -15.69 9.77 1.24
CA GLU A 71 -14.37 10.30 1.60
C GLU A 71 -13.35 10.23 0.45
N LEU A 72 -13.65 9.47 -0.59
CA LEU A 72 -12.78 9.29 -1.76
C LEU A 72 -12.96 10.42 -2.76
N SER A 73 -11.98 10.61 -3.65
CA SER A 73 -12.12 11.56 -4.77
C SER A 73 -13.26 11.16 -5.70
N LEU A 74 -13.83 12.12 -6.44
CA LEU A 74 -14.92 11.86 -7.39
C LEU A 74 -14.56 10.74 -8.39
N LYS A 75 -13.30 10.70 -8.83
CA LYS A 75 -12.80 9.66 -9.76
C LYS A 75 -12.83 8.26 -9.13
N GLU A 76 -12.41 8.15 -7.87
CA GLU A 76 -12.43 6.87 -7.14
C GLU A 76 -13.86 6.41 -6.85
N GLN A 77 -14.75 7.35 -6.49
CA GLN A 77 -16.17 7.09 -6.32
C GLN A 77 -16.79 6.53 -7.60
N MET A 78 -16.50 7.15 -8.75
CA MET A 78 -16.97 6.67 -10.05
C MET A 78 -16.47 5.25 -10.34
N ALA A 79 -15.18 4.97 -10.14
CA ALA A 79 -14.60 3.66 -10.38
C ALA A 79 -15.20 2.55 -9.49
N ILE A 80 -15.45 2.84 -8.21
CA ILE A 80 -16.13 1.91 -7.29
C ILE A 80 -17.57 1.65 -7.75
N ASN A 81 -18.31 2.70 -8.09
CA ASN A 81 -19.69 2.57 -8.55
C ASN A 81 -19.78 1.77 -9.87
N GLU A 82 -18.87 2.03 -10.83
CA GLU A 82 -18.74 1.24 -12.06
C GLU A 82 -18.48 -0.24 -11.75
N THR A 83 -17.59 -0.52 -10.80
CA THR A 83 -17.27 -1.90 -10.37
C THR A 83 -18.49 -2.61 -9.76
N ILE A 84 -19.24 -1.93 -8.88
CA ILE A 84 -20.47 -2.46 -8.28
C ILE A 84 -21.53 -2.74 -9.36
N MET A 85 -21.71 -1.80 -10.30
CA MET A 85 -22.64 -1.97 -11.42
C MET A 85 -22.25 -3.16 -12.30
N LEU A 86 -20.96 -3.31 -12.61
CA LEU A 86 -20.45 -4.42 -13.40
C LEU A 86 -20.67 -5.76 -12.69
N TYR A 87 -20.34 -5.85 -11.40
CA TYR A 87 -20.58 -7.05 -10.60
C TYR A 87 -22.06 -7.45 -10.60
N ASN A 88 -22.96 -6.49 -10.41
CA ASN A 88 -24.41 -6.75 -10.45
C ASN A 88 -24.90 -7.19 -11.84
N LYS A 89 -24.35 -6.63 -12.92
CA LYS A 89 -24.66 -7.05 -14.29
C LYS A 89 -24.16 -8.47 -14.57
N LEU A 90 -22.95 -8.79 -14.11
CA LEU A 90 -22.34 -10.11 -14.26
C LEU A 90 -23.09 -11.18 -13.47
N LYS A 91 -23.55 -10.89 -12.23
CA LYS A 91 -24.34 -11.85 -11.44
C LYS A 91 -25.63 -12.33 -12.11
N LYS A 92 -26.18 -11.56 -13.04
CA LYS A 92 -27.39 -11.93 -13.80
C LYS A 92 -27.07 -12.89 -14.96
N LYS A 93 -25.81 -12.98 -15.38
CA LYS A 93 -25.36 -13.90 -16.41
C LYS A 93 -24.93 -15.22 -15.78
N LYS A 94 -25.18 -16.34 -16.48
CA LYS A 94 -24.90 -17.69 -15.98
C LYS A 94 -23.76 -18.41 -16.70
N ASP A 95 -23.08 -17.75 -17.63
CA ASP A 95 -21.96 -18.36 -18.35
C ASP A 95 -20.74 -18.60 -17.44
N ILE A 96 -19.97 -19.64 -17.77
CA ILE A 96 -18.86 -20.13 -16.96
C ILE A 96 -17.77 -19.07 -16.80
N SER A 97 -17.42 -18.32 -17.85
CA SER A 97 -16.41 -17.26 -17.76
C SER A 97 -16.83 -16.14 -16.82
N THR A 98 -18.12 -15.76 -16.82
CA THR A 98 -18.66 -14.81 -15.84
C THR A 98 -18.60 -15.36 -14.40
N GLN A 99 -18.92 -16.63 -14.17
CA GLN A 99 -18.82 -17.24 -12.84
C GLN A 99 -17.37 -17.24 -12.33
N ILE A 100 -16.40 -17.56 -13.20
CA ILE A 100 -14.97 -17.49 -12.87
C ILE A 100 -14.57 -16.06 -12.49
N ALA A 101 -14.98 -15.06 -13.26
CA ALA A 101 -14.68 -13.65 -12.97
C ALA A 101 -15.29 -13.18 -11.65
N ILE A 102 -16.54 -13.54 -11.37
CA ILE A 102 -17.21 -13.26 -10.09
C ILE A 102 -16.44 -13.91 -8.93
N LYS A 103 -16.00 -15.16 -9.10
CA LYS A 103 -15.22 -15.85 -8.06
C LYS A 103 -13.87 -15.16 -7.82
N GLY A 104 -13.21 -14.69 -8.87
CA GLY A 104 -12.01 -13.86 -8.78
C GLY A 104 -12.23 -12.58 -7.98
N PHE A 105 -13.33 -11.87 -8.24
CA PHE A 105 -13.71 -10.67 -7.48
C PHE A 105 -13.99 -10.97 -6.00
N GLU A 106 -14.71 -12.06 -5.69
CA GLU A 106 -14.94 -12.49 -4.31
C GLU A 106 -13.64 -12.80 -3.56
N ASN A 107 -12.66 -13.40 -4.25
CA ASN A 107 -11.34 -13.64 -3.65
C ASN A 107 -10.61 -12.33 -3.30
N ILE A 108 -10.75 -11.27 -4.13
CA ILE A 108 -10.20 -9.94 -3.81
C ILE A 108 -10.86 -9.40 -2.54
N HIS A 109 -12.17 -9.53 -2.38
CA HIS A 109 -12.87 -9.11 -1.16
C HIS A 109 -12.35 -9.84 0.09
N HIS A 110 -12.11 -11.16 -0.02
CA HIS A 110 -11.50 -11.93 1.06
C HIS A 110 -10.07 -11.45 1.39
N LEU A 111 -9.26 -11.16 0.38
CA LEU A 111 -7.93 -10.60 0.54
C LEU A 111 -7.97 -9.25 1.29
N LEU A 112 -8.84 -8.33 0.88
CA LEU A 112 -8.99 -7.03 1.54
C LEU A 112 -9.38 -7.17 3.01
N LYS A 113 -10.30 -8.09 3.35
CA LYS A 113 -10.66 -8.39 4.74
C LYS A 113 -9.53 -8.99 5.56
N GLN A 114 -8.65 -9.78 4.95
CA GLN A 114 -7.47 -10.31 5.63
C GLN A 114 -6.46 -9.18 5.88
N ALA A 115 -6.17 -8.37 4.86
CA ALA A 115 -5.26 -7.24 4.96
C ALA A 115 -5.73 -6.20 6.00
N GLU A 116 -7.02 -5.87 6.06
CA GLU A 116 -7.61 -4.98 7.07
C GLU A 116 -7.32 -5.47 8.50
N LYS A 117 -7.36 -6.78 8.72
CA LYS A 117 -7.11 -7.41 10.02
C LYS A 117 -5.62 -7.63 10.31
N GLY A 118 -4.73 -7.19 9.42
CA GLY A 118 -3.29 -7.47 9.50
C GLY A 118 -2.95 -8.96 9.34
N GLY A 119 -3.83 -9.73 8.71
CA GLY A 119 -3.65 -11.16 8.48
C GLY A 119 -2.93 -11.45 7.16
N ASP A 120 -2.33 -12.64 7.09
CA ASP A 120 -1.65 -13.11 5.88
C ASP A 120 -2.63 -13.33 4.73
N PHE A 121 -2.20 -13.00 3.52
CA PHE A 121 -3.00 -13.21 2.32
C PHE A 121 -2.15 -13.64 1.13
N THR A 122 -2.79 -14.29 0.16
CA THR A 122 -2.13 -14.70 -1.07
C THR A 122 -2.20 -13.58 -2.12
N PHE A 123 -1.07 -13.27 -2.74
CA PHE A 123 -0.98 -12.37 -3.89
C PHE A 123 -0.45 -13.07 -5.14
N GLN A 124 -0.96 -12.67 -6.30
CA GLN A 124 -0.72 -13.33 -7.58
C GLN A 124 0.28 -12.54 -8.45
N ASN A 125 1.48 -12.23 -7.93
CA ASN A 125 2.69 -11.77 -8.66
C ASN A 125 3.78 -11.38 -7.65
N ILE A 126 4.88 -12.13 -7.57
CA ILE A 126 5.98 -11.85 -6.64
C ILE A 126 6.72 -10.53 -6.94
N TYR A 127 6.86 -10.15 -8.22
CA TYR A 127 7.56 -8.93 -8.62
C TYR A 127 6.78 -7.68 -8.23
N VAL A 128 5.48 -7.67 -8.49
CA VAL A 128 4.60 -6.56 -8.09
C VAL A 128 4.59 -6.41 -6.57
N ALA A 129 4.49 -7.52 -5.82
CA ALA A 129 4.56 -7.47 -4.36
C ALA A 129 5.89 -6.85 -3.87
N LYS A 130 7.03 -7.30 -4.41
CA LYS A 130 8.36 -6.75 -4.07
C LYS A 130 8.51 -5.29 -4.49
N MET A 131 7.97 -4.89 -5.65
CA MET A 131 8.01 -3.51 -6.12
C MET A 131 7.24 -2.56 -5.19
N ILE A 132 6.08 -2.98 -4.69
CA ILE A 132 5.30 -2.19 -3.72
C ILE A 132 6.15 -1.94 -2.45
N ILE A 133 6.77 -2.97 -1.89
CA ILE A 133 7.63 -2.84 -0.70
C ILE A 133 8.82 -1.93 -1.00
N LEU A 134 9.53 -2.17 -2.10
CA LEU A 134 10.68 -1.37 -2.53
C LEU A 134 10.34 0.11 -2.74
N ALA A 135 9.14 0.43 -3.23
CA ALA A 135 8.71 1.80 -3.46
C ALA A 135 8.54 2.58 -2.15
N GLU A 136 8.04 1.92 -1.10
CA GLU A 136 7.75 2.51 0.22
C GLU A 136 8.99 2.68 1.11
N LEU A 137 10.07 1.93 0.84
CA LEU A 137 11.31 2.02 1.62
C LEU A 137 11.97 3.40 1.50
N LYS A 138 12.52 3.89 2.60
CA LYS A 138 13.24 5.16 2.72
C LYS A 138 14.76 4.92 2.79
N PRO A 139 15.60 5.91 2.44
CA PRO A 139 17.04 5.81 2.61
C PRO A 139 17.44 5.39 4.03
N GLY A 140 18.39 4.47 4.15
CA GLY A 140 18.83 3.88 5.42
C GLY A 140 18.03 2.66 5.87
N GLN A 141 16.90 2.34 5.24
CA GLN A 141 16.15 1.10 5.49
C GLN A 141 16.68 -0.05 4.65
N SER A 142 16.38 -1.29 5.08
CA SER A 142 16.90 -2.51 4.49
C SER A 142 15.84 -3.33 3.75
N PHE A 143 16.30 -4.09 2.77
CA PHE A 143 15.49 -5.07 2.05
C PHE A 143 16.30 -6.35 1.85
N LYS A 144 15.94 -7.39 2.61
CA LYS A 144 16.66 -8.67 2.66
C LYS A 144 15.94 -9.71 1.80
N ILE A 145 16.66 -10.40 0.93
CA ILE A 145 16.07 -11.27 -0.09
C ILE A 145 16.82 -12.59 -0.22
N VAL A 146 16.11 -13.72 -0.09
CA VAL A 146 16.60 -15.06 -0.46
C VAL A 146 15.90 -15.52 -1.72
N SER A 147 16.66 -15.79 -2.77
CA SER A 147 16.15 -16.17 -4.09
C SER A 147 16.69 -17.53 -4.51
N ASN A 148 15.84 -18.56 -4.49
CA ASN A 148 16.10 -19.87 -5.10
C ASN A 148 15.53 -19.97 -6.52
N LEU A 149 15.09 -18.83 -7.06
CA LEU A 149 14.48 -18.70 -8.38
C LEU A 149 15.57 -18.14 -9.30
N VAL A 150 16.35 -19.05 -9.84
CA VAL A 150 17.68 -18.79 -10.42
C VAL A 150 17.65 -19.09 -11.92
N GLU A 151 16.74 -18.44 -12.65
CA GLU A 151 16.74 -18.51 -14.11
C GLU A 151 16.97 -17.11 -14.68
N PRO A 152 17.95 -16.91 -15.59
CA PRO A 152 18.23 -15.60 -16.17
C PRO A 152 17.04 -14.94 -16.86
N PHE A 153 16.13 -15.75 -17.42
CA PHE A 153 14.90 -15.28 -18.07
C PHE A 153 14.06 -14.39 -17.14
N TYR A 154 14.00 -14.72 -15.84
CA TYR A 154 13.25 -13.97 -14.84
C TYR A 154 13.82 -12.59 -14.49
N TRP A 155 14.98 -12.25 -15.03
CA TRP A 155 15.66 -10.98 -14.81
C TRP A 155 15.70 -10.12 -16.07
N LYS A 156 15.67 -10.77 -17.24
CA LYS A 156 15.92 -10.14 -18.54
C LYS A 156 14.68 -10.06 -19.44
N SER A 157 13.56 -10.68 -19.05
CA SER A 157 12.38 -10.74 -19.90
C SER A 157 11.09 -10.58 -19.10
N GLY A 158 10.12 -9.91 -19.72
CA GLY A 158 8.88 -9.51 -19.07
C GLY A 158 8.92 -8.09 -18.50
N LYS A 159 7.76 -7.41 -18.55
CA LYS A 159 7.64 -5.99 -18.20
C LYS A 159 7.84 -5.76 -16.71
N ASP A 160 7.19 -6.56 -15.87
CA ASP A 160 7.21 -6.39 -14.42
C ASP A 160 8.58 -6.76 -13.84
N GLU A 161 9.25 -7.75 -14.42
CA GLU A 161 10.60 -8.21 -14.10
C GLU A 161 11.63 -7.12 -14.39
N THR A 162 11.55 -6.54 -15.59
CA THR A 162 12.45 -5.46 -16.03
C THR A 162 12.26 -4.21 -15.17
N GLU A 163 11.01 -3.84 -14.87
CA GLU A 163 10.72 -2.69 -14.00
C GLU A 163 11.13 -2.95 -12.55
N HIS A 164 10.94 -4.15 -12.03
CA HIS A 164 11.44 -4.55 -10.71
C HIS A 164 12.97 -4.43 -10.64
N THR A 165 13.70 -4.92 -11.63
CA THR A 165 15.18 -4.81 -11.67
C THR A 165 15.63 -3.34 -11.68
N LYS A 166 15.04 -2.51 -12.56
CA LYS A 166 15.33 -1.06 -12.59
C LYS A 166 15.01 -0.37 -11.26
N LEU A 167 13.90 -0.74 -10.61
CA LEU A 167 13.51 -0.17 -9.33
C LEU A 167 14.51 -0.55 -8.24
N ASN A 168 14.95 -1.80 -8.17
CA ASN A 168 15.99 -2.24 -7.22
C ASN A 168 17.24 -1.36 -7.34
N TYR A 169 17.76 -1.15 -8.56
CA TYR A 169 18.96 -0.33 -8.76
C TYR A 169 18.76 1.12 -8.35
N ARG A 170 17.60 1.69 -8.70
CA ARG A 170 17.26 3.06 -8.32
C ARG A 170 17.19 3.22 -6.80
N GLN A 171 16.61 2.24 -6.12
CA GLN A 171 16.47 2.26 -4.67
C GLN A 171 17.80 2.06 -3.94
N ALA A 172 18.63 1.12 -4.40
CA ALA A 172 19.99 0.96 -3.89
C ALA A 172 20.81 2.26 -4.02
N LYS A 173 20.76 2.91 -5.20
CA LYS A 173 21.40 4.21 -5.42
C LYS A 173 20.83 5.35 -4.57
N ARG A 174 19.57 5.25 -4.14
CA ARG A 174 18.92 6.20 -3.22
C ARG A 174 19.36 6.01 -1.76
N GLY A 175 20.12 4.96 -1.45
CA GLY A 175 20.61 4.67 -0.11
C GLY A 175 19.77 3.64 0.66
N ILE A 176 18.92 2.87 -0.01
CA ILE A 176 18.27 1.69 0.59
C ILE A 176 19.28 0.53 0.57
N HIS A 177 19.39 -0.19 1.68
CA HIS A 177 20.33 -1.31 1.83
C HIS A 177 19.68 -2.60 1.35
N ILE A 178 19.96 -2.97 0.10
CA ILE A 178 19.42 -4.20 -0.49
C ILE A 178 20.46 -5.30 -0.38
N GLU A 179 20.08 -6.40 0.27
CA GLU A 179 20.90 -7.58 0.41
C GLU A 179 20.23 -8.78 -0.24
N ARG A 180 20.93 -9.47 -1.13
CA ARG A 180 20.38 -10.59 -1.88
C ARG A 180 21.27 -11.82 -1.81
N ILE A 181 20.68 -12.93 -1.39
CA ILE A 181 21.32 -14.25 -1.41
C ILE A 181 20.67 -15.08 -2.52
N PHE A 182 21.49 -15.56 -3.46
CA PHE A 182 21.10 -16.53 -4.47
C PHE A 182 21.35 -17.96 -3.97
N ILE A 183 20.32 -18.80 -4.04
CA ILE A 183 20.43 -20.23 -3.72
C ILE A 183 20.58 -21.01 -5.02
N LEU A 184 21.79 -21.45 -5.32
CA LEU A 184 22.15 -22.10 -6.59
C LEU A 184 22.12 -23.63 -6.43
N LYS A 185 21.78 -24.39 -7.48
CA LYS A 185 21.85 -25.86 -7.42
C LYS A 185 23.28 -26.35 -7.60
N ASP A 186 24.00 -25.77 -8.56
CA ASP A 186 25.33 -26.19 -8.99
C ASP A 186 26.11 -25.04 -9.65
N ASP A 187 27.33 -25.33 -10.11
CA ASP A 187 28.22 -24.37 -10.76
C ASP A 187 27.71 -23.89 -12.13
N ASP A 188 26.80 -24.63 -12.78
CA ASP A 188 26.16 -24.19 -14.02
C ASP A 188 25.19 -23.03 -13.74
N ASP A 189 24.38 -23.13 -12.68
CA ASP A 189 23.54 -22.03 -12.20
C ASP A 189 24.38 -20.78 -11.86
N LEU A 190 25.53 -20.97 -11.19
CA LEU A 190 26.46 -19.87 -10.89
C LEU A 190 26.97 -19.19 -12.16
N SER A 191 27.27 -19.97 -13.20
CA SER A 191 27.78 -19.46 -14.46
C SER A 191 26.70 -18.66 -15.20
N LYS A 192 25.46 -19.16 -15.23
CA LYS A 192 24.31 -18.48 -15.84
C LYS A 192 23.95 -17.17 -15.14
N MET A 193 24.02 -17.13 -13.82
CA MET A 193 23.63 -15.95 -13.03
C MET A 193 24.72 -14.93 -12.84
N ARG A 194 25.97 -15.25 -13.20
CA ARG A 194 27.12 -14.39 -12.94
C ARG A 194 26.92 -12.96 -13.41
N GLU A 195 26.47 -12.78 -14.65
CA GLU A 195 26.24 -11.45 -15.23
C GLU A 195 25.20 -10.65 -14.43
N ILE A 196 24.12 -11.30 -14.00
CA ILE A 196 23.04 -10.68 -13.21
C ILE A 196 23.52 -10.32 -11.80
N MET A 197 24.35 -11.18 -11.20
CA MET A 197 24.94 -10.93 -9.88
C MET A 197 25.94 -9.77 -9.93
N GLU A 198 26.76 -9.72 -10.98
CA GLU A 198 27.70 -8.63 -11.24
C GLU A 198 26.99 -7.31 -11.49
N GLU A 199 25.93 -7.30 -12.31
CA GLU A 199 25.12 -6.11 -12.55
C GLU A 199 24.49 -5.58 -11.25
N GLN A 200 24.02 -6.47 -10.37
CA GLN A 200 23.47 -6.07 -9.07
C GLN A 200 24.54 -5.47 -8.14
N GLU A 201 25.71 -6.10 -8.04
CA GLU A 201 26.83 -5.58 -7.25
C GLU A 201 27.27 -4.19 -7.73
N GLN A 202 27.40 -4.00 -9.05
CA GLN A 202 27.75 -2.71 -9.67
C GLN A 202 26.71 -1.61 -9.39
N ASN A 203 25.48 -1.96 -9.01
CA ASN A 203 24.41 -1.03 -8.64
C ASN A 203 24.22 -0.90 -7.12
N ASN A 204 25.26 -1.18 -6.32
CA ASN A 204 25.28 -1.06 -4.85
C ASN A 204 24.32 -2.00 -4.11
N ILE A 205 24.05 -3.17 -4.68
CA ILE A 205 23.33 -4.25 -3.99
C ILE A 205 24.35 -5.22 -3.41
N ASP A 206 24.20 -5.58 -2.14
CA ASP A 206 25.07 -6.58 -1.51
C ASP A 206 24.63 -7.98 -1.96
N VAL A 207 25.43 -8.58 -2.85
CA VAL A 207 25.11 -9.88 -3.46
C VAL A 207 25.91 -11.00 -2.79
N PHE A 208 25.20 -12.07 -2.45
CA PHE A 208 25.74 -13.30 -1.89
C PHE A 208 25.19 -14.50 -2.67
N TYR A 209 25.87 -15.65 -2.58
CA TYR A 209 25.36 -16.90 -3.09
C TYR A 209 25.74 -18.09 -2.21
N ALA A 210 24.89 -19.11 -2.21
CA ALA A 210 25.15 -20.39 -1.55
C ALA A 210 24.62 -21.52 -2.42
N PHE A 211 25.30 -22.66 -2.41
CA PHE A 211 24.79 -23.87 -3.06
C PHE A 211 23.79 -24.56 -2.15
N LYS A 212 22.66 -25.01 -2.71
CA LYS A 212 21.56 -25.63 -1.97
C LYS A 212 22.03 -26.81 -1.10
N ASN A 213 22.97 -27.59 -1.60
CA ASN A 213 23.56 -28.74 -0.88
C ASN A 213 24.35 -28.33 0.37
N ASN A 214 24.85 -27.10 0.44
CA ASN A 214 25.62 -26.60 1.57
C ASN A 214 24.73 -26.02 2.69
N LEU A 215 23.46 -25.75 2.40
CA LEU A 215 22.52 -25.09 3.30
C LEU A 215 21.70 -26.06 4.17
N ASN A 216 22.19 -27.29 4.38
CA ASN A 216 21.62 -28.35 5.22
C ASN A 216 20.37 -27.96 6.04
N LYS A 217 19.18 -28.15 5.45
CA LYS A 217 17.82 -27.92 6.02
C LYS A 217 17.44 -26.48 6.43
N LEU A 218 18.22 -25.46 6.10
CA LEU A 218 17.98 -24.05 6.49
C LEU A 218 17.03 -23.29 5.57
N LEU A 219 16.41 -23.96 4.58
CA LEU A 219 15.48 -23.35 3.64
C LEU A 219 14.03 -23.75 3.97
N PRO A 220 13.33 -22.99 4.82
CA PRO A 220 11.93 -23.28 5.15
C PRO A 220 10.96 -22.91 4.02
N TYR A 221 11.41 -22.04 3.10
CA TYR A 221 10.65 -21.56 1.97
C TYR A 221 11.50 -21.61 0.70
N ALA A 222 10.82 -21.67 -0.45
CA ALA A 222 11.50 -21.61 -1.73
C ALA A 222 12.16 -20.24 -1.93
N SER A 223 11.50 -19.14 -1.58
CA SER A 223 12.09 -17.80 -1.62
C SER A 223 11.36 -16.90 -0.64
N PHE A 224 12.04 -15.90 -0.10
CA PHE A 224 11.38 -14.83 0.63
C PHE A 224 12.09 -13.49 0.44
N ALA A 225 11.36 -12.42 0.69
CA ALA A 225 11.88 -11.06 0.79
C ALA A 225 11.20 -10.34 1.96
N ILE A 226 11.96 -9.62 2.77
CA ILE A 226 11.45 -8.95 3.96
C ILE A 226 11.99 -7.52 4.08
N SER A 227 11.20 -6.65 4.70
CA SER A 227 11.65 -5.43 5.36
C SER A 227 11.13 -5.45 6.79
N GLU A 228 12.06 -5.40 7.74
CA GLU A 228 11.74 -5.34 9.17
C GLU A 228 11.13 -3.97 9.52
N GLU A 229 11.61 -2.91 8.86
CA GLU A 229 11.18 -1.52 9.09
C GLU A 229 9.77 -1.25 8.61
N LEU A 230 9.32 -1.94 7.56
CA LEU A 230 7.93 -1.88 7.07
C LEU A 230 7.04 -2.97 7.68
N SER A 231 7.59 -3.84 8.53
CA SER A 231 6.89 -5.00 9.08
C SER A 231 6.17 -5.80 7.98
N CYS A 232 6.89 -6.10 6.90
CA CYS A 232 6.31 -6.76 5.73
C CYS A 232 7.22 -7.85 5.16
N GLY A 233 6.62 -9.00 4.82
CA GLY A 233 7.29 -10.12 4.19
C GLY A 233 6.54 -10.67 2.98
N VAL A 234 7.29 -11.10 1.97
CA VAL A 234 6.82 -11.83 0.79
C VAL A 234 7.42 -13.22 0.83
N ILE A 235 6.58 -14.25 0.90
CA ILE A 235 7.00 -15.64 1.06
C ILE A 235 6.52 -16.45 -0.14
N SER A 236 7.44 -17.15 -0.79
CA SER A 236 7.12 -18.18 -1.78
C SER A 236 7.39 -19.56 -1.18
N HIS A 237 6.33 -20.35 -1.02
CA HIS A 237 6.42 -21.70 -0.46
C HIS A 237 6.90 -22.75 -1.47
N ARG A 238 6.85 -22.46 -2.77
CA ARG A 238 7.08 -23.45 -3.84
C ARG A 238 8.02 -22.90 -4.90
N GLU A 239 9.01 -23.70 -5.27
CA GLU A 239 10.00 -23.35 -6.31
C GLU A 239 9.35 -23.26 -7.69
N ASP A 240 8.30 -24.03 -7.96
CA ASP A 240 7.64 -24.15 -9.26
C ASP A 240 6.50 -23.14 -9.48
N LEU A 241 6.15 -22.33 -8.47
CA LEU A 241 5.01 -21.39 -8.50
C LEU A 241 5.46 -19.96 -8.16
N LEU A 242 6.10 -19.32 -9.14
CA LEU A 242 6.47 -17.90 -9.08
C LEU A 242 5.28 -16.93 -8.98
N GLY A 243 4.12 -17.37 -9.46
CA GLY A 243 2.93 -16.53 -9.52
C GLY A 243 2.29 -16.29 -8.15
N LYS A 244 2.45 -17.20 -7.18
CA LYS A 244 1.64 -17.20 -5.96
C LYS A 244 2.51 -17.07 -4.72
N VAL A 245 2.40 -15.93 -4.04
CA VAL A 245 3.13 -15.64 -2.81
C VAL A 245 2.18 -15.35 -1.66
N VAL A 246 2.67 -15.56 -0.44
CA VAL A 246 2.01 -15.08 0.78
C VAL A 246 2.63 -13.75 1.17
N ILE A 247 1.78 -12.76 1.44
CA ILE A 247 2.16 -11.48 2.02
C ILE A 247 1.81 -11.55 3.50
N THR A 248 2.76 -11.19 4.36
CA THR A 248 2.59 -11.21 5.81
C THR A 248 2.99 -9.88 6.43
N SER A 249 2.23 -9.45 7.44
CA SER A 249 2.58 -8.37 8.36
C SER A 249 2.81 -8.88 9.79
N ASN A 250 2.97 -10.20 9.96
CA ASN A 250 3.21 -10.80 11.26
C ASN A 250 4.69 -10.65 11.67
N ASN A 251 4.92 -9.85 12.71
CA ASN A 251 6.26 -9.56 13.23
C ASN A 251 7.02 -10.80 13.71
N GLU A 252 6.34 -11.84 14.20
CA GLU A 252 6.98 -13.08 14.62
C GLU A 252 7.58 -13.80 13.40
N ILE A 253 6.79 -13.93 12.32
CA ILE A 253 7.24 -14.53 11.06
C ILE A 253 8.37 -13.71 10.44
N ILE A 254 8.24 -12.38 10.44
CA ILE A 254 9.27 -11.49 9.87
C ILE A 254 10.58 -11.59 10.66
N SER A 255 10.51 -11.65 11.99
CA SER A 255 11.69 -11.82 12.85
C SER A 255 12.36 -13.17 12.62
N GLU A 256 11.57 -14.23 12.48
CA GLU A 256 12.07 -15.57 12.15
C GLU A 256 12.79 -15.58 10.79
N LEU A 257 12.16 -15.01 9.76
CA LEU A 257 12.75 -14.89 8.43
C LEU A 257 14.03 -14.05 8.43
N SER A 258 14.10 -13.00 9.24
CA SER A 258 15.31 -12.19 9.39
C SER A 258 16.46 -12.99 10.00
N TRP A 259 16.19 -13.71 11.09
CA TRP A 259 17.17 -14.60 11.71
C TRP A 259 17.66 -15.69 10.73
N GLN A 260 16.75 -16.24 9.94
CA GLN A 260 17.10 -17.23 8.90
C GLN A 260 17.95 -16.63 7.80
N PHE A 261 17.62 -15.42 7.32
CA PHE A 261 18.43 -14.70 6.34
C PHE A 261 19.88 -14.58 6.82
N ASP A 262 20.08 -14.12 8.05
CA ASP A 262 21.42 -13.93 8.63
C ASP A 262 22.19 -15.25 8.75
N ASN A 263 21.50 -16.35 9.07
CA ASN A 263 22.13 -17.68 9.13
C ASN A 263 22.52 -18.23 7.76
N ILE A 264 21.68 -18.02 6.75
CA ILE A 264 22.00 -18.37 5.36
C ILE A 264 23.19 -17.52 4.90
N LYS A 265 23.18 -16.22 5.21
CA LYS A 265 24.25 -15.27 4.85
C LYS A 265 25.60 -15.71 5.40
N LYS A 266 25.68 -16.16 6.65
CA LYS A 266 26.92 -16.68 7.27
C LYS A 266 27.52 -17.88 6.53
N GLN A 267 26.70 -18.66 5.82
CA GLN A 267 27.13 -19.82 5.04
C GLN A 267 27.24 -19.52 3.54
N SER A 268 26.96 -18.28 3.16
CA SER A 268 27.02 -17.81 1.78
C SER A 268 28.37 -17.18 1.47
N ASN A 269 28.74 -17.21 0.21
CA ASN A 269 29.90 -16.50 -0.32
C ASN A 269 29.46 -15.11 -0.76
N LYS A 270 30.15 -14.06 -0.30
CA LYS A 270 29.99 -12.72 -0.87
C LYS A 270 30.46 -12.74 -2.32
N PHE A 271 29.60 -12.33 -3.24
CA PHE A 271 29.97 -12.13 -4.63
C PHE A 271 30.84 -10.88 -4.71
N ASN A 272 32.03 -11.01 -5.29
CA ASN A 272 32.97 -9.90 -5.51
C ASN A 272 33.44 -9.96 -6.96
N ALA A 273 32.87 -9.13 -7.83
CA ALA A 273 33.25 -9.03 -9.23
C ALA A 273 34.74 -8.66 -9.39
N ALA A 274 35.27 -7.84 -8.48
CA ALA A 274 36.64 -7.33 -8.53
C ALA A 274 37.74 -8.39 -8.28
N LYS A 275 37.43 -9.55 -7.69
CA LYS A 275 38.45 -10.55 -7.30
C LYS A 275 38.89 -11.51 -8.42
N LYS A 276 38.27 -11.47 -9.62
CA LYS A 276 38.55 -12.46 -10.68
C LYS A 276 39.12 -11.92 -12.00
N SER A 277 39.30 -10.61 -12.18
CA SER A 277 40.08 -10.10 -13.34
C SER A 277 41.58 -10.45 -13.26
N LEU A 278 42.03 -11.09 -12.16
CA LEU A 278 43.41 -11.52 -11.92
C LEU A 278 43.67 -13.00 -12.27
N TYR A 279 42.66 -13.78 -12.68
CA TYR A 279 42.83 -15.21 -13.01
C TYR A 279 42.49 -15.56 -14.46
N ILE A 280 42.45 -14.57 -15.35
CA ILE A 280 42.49 -14.80 -16.80
C ILE A 280 43.87 -14.32 -17.28
N LYS A 281 44.84 -15.23 -17.23
CA LYS A 281 46.07 -15.21 -18.03
C LYS A 281 46.27 -16.61 -18.60
#